data_AF-A0A0U1NSS2-F1
#
_entry.id   AF-A0A0U1NSS2-F1
#
_cell.length_a   1.000
_cell.length_b   1.000
_cell.length_c   1.000
_cell.angle_alpha   90.00
_cell.angle_beta   90.00
_cell.angle_gamma   90.00
#
_symmetry.space_group_name_H-M   'P 1'
#
loop_
_entity.id
_entity.type
_entity.pdbx_description
1 polymer ?
#
loop_
_entity_poly.entity_id
_entity_poly.type
_entity_poly.pdbx_seq_one_letter_code
_entity_poly.pdbx_strand_id
1 'polypeptide(L)'
;MSEEEKRESTPTFTATIRLKTPPKQVKHLLMLSDCARQLYNACLGEGIKRLHRLQHTTLYRETVQLPKTKKFKAQRCYQFKFLNETFGFKDSAIQSFGIKTKNDSKFIVEHLGTHVCQKIATRAWEEKPRVCLSKC
;
A
#
# COMPACT_ATOMS: atom_id res chain seq x y z
N MET A 1 36.65 8.95 -37.21
CA MET A 1 36.66 9.89 -36.08
C MET A 1 35.53 10.88 -36.34
N SER A 2 34.36 10.65 -35.76
CA SER A 2 33.20 11.53 -35.92
C SER A 2 32.85 12.07 -34.54
N GLU A 3 33.06 13.38 -34.40
CA GLU A 3 32.89 14.16 -33.19
C GLU A 3 31.40 14.18 -32.79
N GLU A 4 31.14 13.86 -31.53
CA GLU A 4 29.82 13.76 -30.93
C GLU A 4 29.39 15.17 -30.49
N GLU A 5 28.43 15.76 -31.20
CA GLU A 5 27.97 17.13 -31.00
C GLU A 5 27.23 17.27 -29.65
N LYS A 6 27.87 17.94 -28.69
CA LYS A 6 27.37 18.12 -27.32
C LYS A 6 26.33 19.24 -27.30
N ARG A 7 25.05 18.89 -27.14
CA ARG A 7 23.94 19.86 -27.02
C ARG A 7 24.16 20.81 -25.84
N GLU A 8 24.14 22.12 -26.12
CA GLU A 8 24.20 23.16 -25.08
C GLU A 8 22.91 23.17 -24.24
N SER A 9 23.06 23.17 -22.92
CA SER A 9 21.95 23.15 -21.97
C SER A 9 21.31 24.53 -21.86
N THR A 10 20.02 24.63 -22.16
CA THR A 10 19.24 25.86 -21.95
C THR A 10 19.24 26.24 -20.47
N PRO A 11 19.52 27.51 -20.10
CA PRO A 11 19.48 27.94 -18.71
C PRO A 11 18.05 27.84 -18.18
N THR A 12 17.87 27.05 -17.12
CA THR A 12 16.58 26.88 -16.43
C THR A 12 16.65 27.50 -15.05
N PHE A 13 15.55 28.11 -14.62
CA PHE A 13 15.40 28.70 -13.31
C PHE A 13 14.11 28.18 -12.65
N THR A 14 14.17 27.93 -11.35
CA THR A 14 13.02 27.49 -10.55
C THR A 14 12.52 28.65 -9.71
N ALA A 15 11.32 29.16 -10.00
CA ALA A 15 10.61 30.10 -9.15
C ALA A 15 9.71 29.33 -8.16
N THR A 16 9.80 29.65 -6.87
CA THR A 16 8.82 29.17 -5.88
C THR A 16 7.88 30.32 -5.51
N ILE A 17 6.60 30.17 -5.87
CA ILE A 17 5.56 31.16 -5.60
C ILE A 17 4.67 30.61 -4.47
N ARG A 18 4.40 31.43 -3.45
CA ARG A 18 3.50 31.04 -2.36
C ARG A 18 2.06 30.99 -2.86
N LEU A 19 1.41 29.86 -2.67
CA LEU A 19 -0.02 29.71 -2.97
C LEU A 19 -0.85 30.39 -1.85
N LYS A 20 -1.59 31.45 -2.20
CA LYS A 20 -2.53 32.10 -1.27
C LYS A 20 -3.86 31.33 -1.26
N THR A 21 -3.96 30.34 -0.38
CA THR A 21 -5.14 29.49 -0.28
C THR A 21 -6.21 30.11 0.63
N PRO A 22 -7.48 30.26 0.20
CA PRO A 22 -8.55 30.73 1.06
C PRO A 22 -8.84 29.75 2.20
N PRO A 23 -9.24 30.23 3.40
CA PRO A 23 -9.44 29.39 4.58
C PRO A 23 -10.41 28.20 4.36
N LYS A 24 -11.44 28.39 3.53
CA LYS A 24 -12.41 27.34 3.19
C LYS A 24 -11.77 26.15 2.48
N GLN A 25 -10.84 26.39 1.56
CA GLN A 25 -10.13 25.31 0.84
C GLN A 25 -9.17 24.58 1.78
N VAL A 26 -8.49 25.30 2.68
CA VAL A 26 -7.63 24.68 3.70
C VAL A 26 -8.44 23.75 4.60
N LYS A 27 -9.60 24.21 5.10
CA LYS A 27 -10.49 23.39 5.94
C LYS A 27 -10.95 22.12 5.20
N HIS A 28 -11.32 22.25 3.94
CA HIS A 28 -11.71 21.11 3.12
C HIS A 28 -10.56 20.10 2.93
N LEU A 29 -9.34 20.58 2.66
CA LEU A 29 -8.17 19.72 2.53
C LEU A 29 -7.84 18.98 3.83
N LEU A 30 -7.93 19.67 4.98
CA LEU A 30 -7.70 19.06 6.29
C LEU A 30 -8.73 17.95 6.58
N MET A 31 -10.00 18.20 6.28
CA MET A 31 -11.05 17.19 6.41
C MET A 31 -10.77 15.96 5.53
N LEU A 32 -10.37 16.15 4.27
CA LEU A 32 -9.98 15.03 3.39
C LEU A 32 -8.78 14.26 3.93
N SER A 33 -7.78 14.98 4.45
CA SER A 33 -6.60 14.39 5.07
C SER A 33 -6.97 13.53 6.29
N ASP A 34 -7.91 14.00 7.11
CA ASP A 34 -8.39 13.24 8.26
C ASP A 34 -9.17 11.99 7.86
N CYS A 35 -10.05 12.08 6.86
CA CYS A 35 -10.74 10.92 6.29
C CYS A 35 -9.73 9.89 5.77
N ALA A 36 -8.71 10.34 5.03
CA ALA A 36 -7.68 9.48 4.47
C ALA A 36 -6.87 8.79 5.58
N ARG A 37 -6.50 9.53 6.64
CA ARG A 37 -5.78 8.99 7.80
C ARG A 37 -6.59 7.92 8.54
N GLN A 38 -7.89 8.16 8.75
CA GLN A 38 -8.76 7.17 9.39
C GLN A 38 -8.85 5.89 8.57
N LEU A 39 -9.07 6.01 7.26
CA LEU A 39 -9.13 4.87 6.37
C LEU A 39 -7.80 4.12 6.29
N TYR A 40 -6.68 4.84 6.21
CA TYR A 40 -5.33 4.27 6.22
C TYR A 40 -5.11 3.42 7.47
N ASN A 41 -5.40 3.98 8.66
CA ASN A 41 -5.22 3.29 9.93
C ASN A 41 -6.11 2.05 10.04
N ALA A 42 -7.34 2.10 9.53
CA ALA A 42 -8.23 0.95 9.47
C ALA A 42 -7.65 -0.17 8.59
N CYS A 43 -7.17 0.17 7.39
CA CYS A 43 -6.53 -0.78 6.47
C CYS A 43 -5.24 -1.37 7.06
N LEU A 44 -4.40 -0.55 7.68
CA LEU A 44 -3.16 -0.99 8.32
C LEU A 44 -3.45 -1.93 9.49
N GLY A 45 -4.40 -1.57 10.36
CA GLY A 45 -4.83 -2.39 11.49
C GLY A 45 -5.39 -3.75 11.04
N GLU A 46 -6.21 -3.78 10.00
CA GLU A 46 -6.70 -5.03 9.42
C GLU A 46 -5.57 -5.87 8.80
N GLY A 47 -4.62 -5.24 8.11
CA GLY A 47 -3.41 -5.89 7.61
C GLY A 47 -2.61 -6.57 8.72
N ILE A 48 -2.39 -5.88 9.84
CA ILE A 48 -1.70 -6.42 11.02
C ILE A 48 -2.48 -7.60 11.62
N LYS A 49 -3.82 -7.50 11.74
CA LYS A 49 -4.66 -8.60 12.25
C LYS A 49 -4.58 -9.84 11.36
N ARG A 50 -4.64 -9.68 10.03
CA ARG A 50 -4.48 -10.79 9.07
C ARG A 50 -3.10 -11.40 9.17
N LEU A 51 -2.05 -10.57 9.28
CA LEU A 51 -0.69 -11.03 9.44
C LEU A 51 -0.52 -11.87 10.71
N HIS A 52 -1.02 -11.37 11.84
CA HIS A 52 -0.93 -12.08 13.11
C HIS A 52 -1.60 -13.47 13.01
N ARG A 53 -2.81 -13.55 12.44
CA ARG A 53 -3.49 -14.83 12.21
C ARG A 53 -2.67 -15.78 11.33
N LEU A 54 -2.09 -15.26 10.25
CA LEU A 54 -1.25 -16.03 9.34
C LEU A 54 0.01 -16.57 10.06
N GLN A 55 0.66 -15.76 10.89
CA GLN A 55 1.87 -16.12 11.63
C GLN A 55 1.66 -17.23 12.69
N HIS A 56 0.44 -17.33 13.22
CA HIS A 56 0.09 -18.38 14.19
C HIS A 56 -0.22 -19.74 13.57
N THR A 57 -0.23 -19.85 12.24
CA THR A 57 -0.41 -21.15 11.58
C THR A 57 0.87 -21.99 11.61
N THR A 58 0.71 -23.30 11.75
CA THR A 58 1.81 -24.27 11.64
C THR A 58 2.48 -24.19 10.27
N LEU A 59 1.66 -24.14 9.21
CA LEU A 59 2.13 -24.03 7.84
C LEU A 59 3.04 -22.83 7.64
N TYR A 60 2.69 -21.65 8.17
CA TYR A 60 3.57 -20.48 8.07
C TYR A 60 4.93 -20.73 8.74
N ARG A 61 4.95 -21.30 9.95
CA ARG A 61 6.19 -21.61 10.67
C ARG A 61 7.08 -22.56 9.86
N GLU A 62 6.50 -23.60 9.27
CA GLU A 62 7.19 -24.53 8.37
C GLU A 62 7.72 -23.81 7.12
N THR A 63 6.91 -22.98 6.45
CA THR A 63 7.31 -22.24 5.24
C THR A 63 8.48 -21.30 5.49
N VAL A 64 8.54 -20.68 6.67
CA VAL A 64 9.58 -19.71 7.03
C VAL A 64 10.92 -20.43 7.26
N GLN A 65 10.88 -21.64 7.84
CA GLN A 65 12.04 -22.49 8.09
C GLN A 65 12.63 -23.08 6.79
N LEU A 66 11.88 -23.16 5.69
CA LEU A 66 12.41 -23.62 4.41
C LEU A 66 13.58 -22.74 3.94
N PRO A 67 14.72 -23.34 3.53
CA PRO A 67 15.88 -22.59 3.03
C PRO A 67 15.54 -21.70 1.83
N LYS A 68 16.15 -20.52 1.74
CA LYS A 68 16.01 -19.60 0.60
C LYS A 68 16.90 -20.00 -0.58
N THR A 69 16.92 -21.29 -0.94
CA THR A 69 17.70 -21.82 -2.06
C THR A 69 16.82 -22.04 -3.29
N LYS A 70 17.42 -22.14 -4.49
CA LYS A 70 16.68 -22.37 -5.75
C LYS A 70 15.80 -23.63 -5.68
N LYS A 71 16.27 -24.68 -5.00
CA LYS A 71 15.56 -25.96 -4.82
C LYS A 71 14.21 -25.79 -4.12
N PHE A 72 14.16 -25.01 -3.04
CA PHE A 72 12.94 -24.82 -2.25
C PHE A 72 12.14 -23.57 -2.65
N LYS A 73 12.63 -22.76 -3.60
CA LYS A 73 11.95 -21.53 -4.05
C LYS A 73 10.51 -21.81 -4.48
N ALA A 74 10.30 -22.77 -5.38
CA ALA A 74 8.96 -23.07 -5.90
C ALA A 74 7.97 -23.52 -4.81
N GLN A 75 8.41 -24.42 -3.93
CA GLN A 75 7.60 -24.90 -2.79
C GLN A 75 7.26 -23.76 -1.83
N ARG A 76 8.26 -22.97 -1.44
CA ARG A 76 8.09 -21.80 -0.57
C ARG A 76 7.09 -20.81 -1.17
N CYS A 77 7.20 -20.55 -2.48
CA CYS A 77 6.30 -19.66 -3.21
C CYS A 77 4.86 -20.14 -3.24
N TYR A 78 4.66 -21.41 -3.52
CA TYR A 78 3.34 -22.01 -3.52
C TYR A 78 2.68 -21.92 -2.15
N GLN A 79 3.40 -22.27 -1.08
CA GLN A 79 2.85 -22.23 0.28
C GLN A 79 2.55 -20.80 0.75
N PHE A 80 3.41 -19.81 0.46
CA PHE A 80 3.10 -18.40 0.76
C PHE A 80 1.91 -17.89 -0.04
N LYS A 81 1.80 -18.24 -1.33
CA LYS A 81 0.65 -17.86 -2.15
C LYS A 81 -0.64 -18.42 -1.57
N PHE A 82 -0.65 -19.70 -1.21
CA PHE A 82 -1.77 -20.37 -0.57
C PHE A 82 -2.17 -19.66 0.75
N LEU A 83 -1.22 -19.44 1.66
CA LEU A 83 -1.47 -18.74 2.92
C LEU A 83 -2.05 -17.32 2.70
N ASN A 84 -1.48 -16.56 1.76
CA ASN A 84 -1.95 -15.20 1.47
C ASN A 84 -3.38 -15.19 0.90
N GLU A 85 -3.74 -16.19 0.10
CA GLU A 85 -5.10 -16.36 -0.43
C GLU A 85 -6.08 -16.74 0.68
N THR A 86 -5.74 -17.71 1.53
CA THR A 86 -6.58 -18.17 2.64
C THR A 86 -6.89 -17.06 3.64
N PHE A 87 -5.87 -16.28 4.03
CA PHE A 87 -6.02 -15.22 5.05
C PHE A 87 -6.35 -13.85 4.45
N GLY A 88 -6.48 -13.74 3.13
CA GLY A 88 -6.70 -12.47 2.45
C GLY A 88 -5.57 -11.46 2.68
N PHE A 89 -4.34 -11.94 2.89
CA PHE A 89 -3.15 -11.12 3.05
C PHE A 89 -2.58 -10.78 1.66
N LYS A 90 -3.33 -9.99 0.90
CA LYS A 90 -2.97 -9.49 -0.44
C LYS A 90 -3.49 -8.07 -0.65
N ASP A 91 -2.85 -7.32 -1.54
CA ASP A 91 -3.18 -5.90 -1.81
C ASP A 91 -4.67 -5.73 -2.14
N SER A 92 -5.17 -6.51 -3.11
CA SER A 92 -6.56 -6.45 -3.54
C SER A 92 -7.56 -6.72 -2.41
N ALA A 93 -7.23 -7.61 -1.47
CA ALA A 93 -8.10 -7.92 -0.34
C ALA A 93 -8.10 -6.81 0.72
N ILE A 94 -7.02 -6.03 0.85
CA ILE A 94 -6.96 -4.84 1.71
C ILE A 94 -7.68 -3.67 1.02
N GLN A 95 -7.53 -3.51 -0.29
CA GLN A 95 -8.31 -2.55 -1.08
C GLN A 95 -9.82 -2.79 -0.96
N SER A 96 -10.28 -4.04 -1.13
CA SER A 96 -11.70 -4.39 -0.95
C SER A 96 -12.18 -4.09 0.47
N PHE A 97 -11.36 -4.36 1.48
CA PHE A 97 -11.67 -4.01 2.86
C PHE A 97 -11.78 -2.49 3.06
N GLY A 98 -10.87 -1.72 2.48
CA GLY A 98 -10.90 -0.25 2.52
C GLY A 98 -12.16 0.31 1.87
N ILE A 99 -12.56 -0.21 0.70
CA ILE A 99 -13.81 0.19 0.03
C ILE A 99 -15.02 -0.15 0.90
N LYS A 100 -15.06 -1.34 1.50
CA LYS A 100 -16.14 -1.73 2.41
C LYS A 100 -16.23 -0.77 3.60
N THR A 101 -15.09 -0.54 4.28
CA THR A 101 -14.99 0.38 5.43
C THR A 101 -15.43 1.80 5.07
N LYS A 102 -15.06 2.27 3.87
CA LYS A 102 -15.50 3.56 3.33
C LYS A 102 -17.02 3.62 3.22
N ASN A 103 -17.62 2.59 2.60
CA ASN A 103 -19.07 2.52 2.36
C ASN A 103 -19.88 2.37 3.65
N ASP A 104 -19.33 1.68 4.65
CA ASP A 104 -19.95 1.52 5.97
C ASP A 104 -20.00 2.85 6.75
N SER A 105 -19.07 3.78 6.44
CA SER A 105 -19.02 5.11 7.05
C SER A 105 -19.79 6.14 6.22
N LYS A 106 -20.86 6.69 6.78
CA LYS A 106 -21.65 7.80 6.19
C LYS A 106 -20.81 9.03 5.82
N PHE A 107 -19.79 9.36 6.60
CA PHE A 107 -18.98 10.56 6.36
C PHE A 107 -17.90 10.35 5.29
N ILE A 108 -17.13 9.28 5.40
CA ILE A 108 -16.01 8.99 4.48
C ILE A 108 -16.51 8.70 3.06
N VAL A 109 -17.66 8.03 2.88
CA VAL A 109 -18.21 7.70 1.55
C VAL A 109 -18.49 8.94 0.70
N GLU A 110 -18.93 10.04 1.32
CA GLU A 110 -19.26 11.30 0.65
C GLU A 110 -18.02 12.09 0.22
N HIS A 111 -16.92 11.97 0.99
CA HIS A 111 -15.75 12.83 0.83
C HIS A 111 -14.58 12.15 0.11
N LEU A 112 -14.45 10.82 0.18
CA LEU A 112 -13.38 10.09 -0.51
C LEU A 112 -13.90 9.29 -1.71
N GLY A 113 -13.28 9.54 -2.86
CA GLY A 113 -13.49 8.73 -4.06
C GLY A 113 -12.93 7.31 -3.91
N THR A 114 -13.55 6.35 -4.59
CA THR A 114 -13.18 4.92 -4.53
C THR A 114 -11.72 4.67 -4.96
N HIS A 115 -11.25 5.32 -6.03
CA HIS A 115 -9.86 5.17 -6.48
C HIS A 115 -8.84 5.74 -5.48
N VAL A 116 -9.19 6.82 -4.78
CA VAL A 116 -8.35 7.39 -3.72
C VAL A 116 -8.26 6.40 -2.56
N CYS A 117 -9.39 5.80 -2.17
CA CYS A 117 -9.44 4.77 -1.12
C CYS A 117 -8.61 3.53 -1.47
N GLN A 118 -8.67 3.06 -2.72
CA GLN A 118 -7.83 1.96 -3.21
C GLN A 118 -6.34 2.30 -3.07
N LYS A 119 -5.93 3.52 -3.46
CA LYS A 119 -4.53 3.96 -3.33
C LYS A 119 -4.09 4.05 -1.87
N ILE A 120 -4.92 4.61 -0.99
CA ILE A 120 -4.65 4.67 0.46
C ILE A 120 -4.47 3.26 1.03
N ALA A 121 -5.36 2.33 0.67
CA ALA A 121 -5.28 0.94 1.09
C ALA A 121 -3.99 0.26 0.60
N THR A 122 -3.57 0.50 -0.65
CA THR A 122 -2.29 0.01 -1.17
C THR A 122 -1.10 0.59 -0.43
N ARG A 123 -1.11 1.88 -0.09
CA ARG A 123 -0.04 2.48 0.73
C ARG A 123 0.05 1.82 2.10
N ALA A 124 -1.09 1.59 2.77
CA ALA A 124 -1.12 0.87 4.04
C ALA A 124 -0.59 -0.57 3.91
N TRP A 125 -0.87 -1.23 2.78
CA TRP A 125 -0.38 -2.57 2.47
C TRP A 125 1.13 -2.63 2.15
N GLU A 126 1.67 -1.59 1.52
CA GLU A 126 3.10 -1.50 1.19
C GLU A 126 4.00 -1.45 2.44
N GLU A 127 3.51 -0.92 3.56
CA GLU A 127 4.23 -0.84 4.85
C GLU A 127 4.44 -2.20 5.55
N LYS A 128 3.92 -3.30 4.99
CA LYS A 128 4.06 -4.63 5.59
C LYS A 128 5.53 -5.10 5.67
N PRO A 129 5.85 -6.01 6.62
CA PRO A 129 7.17 -6.64 6.69
C PRO A 129 7.50 -7.49 5.44
N ARG A 130 8.72 -7.34 4.91
CA ARG A 130 9.20 -8.09 3.72
C ARG A 130 9.26 -9.61 3.92
N VAL A 131 9.34 -10.09 5.17
CA VAL A 131 9.42 -11.52 5.49
C VAL A 131 8.16 -12.28 5.07
N CYS A 132 7.02 -11.59 5.02
CA CYS A 132 5.70 -12.19 4.77
C CYS A 132 5.41 -12.44 3.30
N LEU A 133 6.19 -11.86 2.40
CA LEU A 133 6.18 -12.17 0.98
C LEU A 133 7.60 -12.58 0.63
N SER A 134 7.92 -13.88 0.59
CA SER A 134 9.06 -14.26 -0.22
C SER A 134 8.77 -13.75 -1.62
N LYS A 135 9.60 -12.82 -2.13
CA LYS A 135 9.59 -12.43 -3.54
C LYS A 135 9.87 -13.69 -4.35
N CYS A 136 8.79 -14.36 -4.66
CA CYS A 136 8.63 -15.22 -5.80
C CYS A 136 8.51 -14.27 -6.98
#